data_AF-A0A9E7SPF1-F1
#
_entry.id   AF-A0A9E7SPF1-F1
#
_cell.length_a   1.000
_cell.length_b   1.000
_cell.length_c   1.000
_cell.angle_alpha   90.00
_cell.angle_beta   90.00
_cell.angle_gamma   90.00
#
_symmetry.space_group_name_H-M   'P 1'
#
loop_
_entity.id
_entity.type
_entity.pdbx_description
1 polymer ?
#
loop_
_entity_poly.entity_id
_entity_poly.type
_entity_poly.pdbx_seq_one_letter_code
_entity_poly.pdbx_strand_id
1 'polypeptide(L)'
;MKKSSKLLVSIILLLVVCALGIKALSVESLKNEEIGEPDEVHSNFYDSKGERVATLSIMKRHYLQEDVISFRVNVWHKDGWKTKSLKLVITPNVSAEVYLKIPEGYNWNPLKLQRNRDNLNSAVLEIPDLGVQGVGSTTLDFIVVPLERTNTVLITIKAELEFSGRFKRYKGESVVDIELKKK
;
A
#
# COMPACT_ATOMS: atom_id res chain seq x y z
N MET A 1 -4.06 7.65 57.17
CA MET A 1 -4.89 7.88 55.96
C MET A 1 -4.18 8.49 54.74
N LYS A 2 -2.98 9.09 54.84
CA LYS A 2 -2.30 9.74 53.67
C LYS A 2 -1.50 8.82 52.73
N LYS A 3 -1.09 7.61 53.16
CA LYS A 3 -0.27 6.69 52.34
C LYS A 3 -1.11 5.85 51.36
N SER A 4 -2.28 5.38 51.80
CA SER A 4 -3.18 4.57 50.98
C SER A 4 -3.78 5.36 49.81
N SER A 5 -4.07 6.66 49.99
CA SER A 5 -4.59 7.51 48.91
C SER A 5 -3.55 7.79 47.82
N LYS A 6 -2.27 8.00 48.20
CA LYS A 6 -1.18 8.17 47.24
C LYS A 6 -0.92 6.91 46.41
N LEU A 7 -1.02 5.73 47.04
CA LEU A 7 -0.85 4.45 46.36
C LEU A 7 -1.98 4.20 45.34
N LEU A 8 -3.24 4.46 45.72
CA LEU A 8 -4.39 4.38 44.83
C LEU A 8 -4.27 5.32 43.63
N VAL A 9 -3.88 6.58 43.84
CA VAL A 9 -3.67 7.55 42.76
C VAL A 9 -2.57 7.07 41.80
N SER A 10 -1.47 6.53 42.31
CA SER A 10 -0.37 6.02 41.49
C SER A 10 -0.78 4.80 40.66
N ILE A 11 -1.60 3.90 41.22
CA ILE A 11 -2.14 2.73 40.51
C ILE A 11 -3.09 3.17 39.39
N ILE A 12 -3.99 4.12 39.67
CA ILE A 12 -4.91 4.66 38.66
C ILE A 12 -4.13 5.32 37.53
N LEU A 13 -3.09 6.10 37.84
CA LEU A 13 -2.27 6.76 36.82
C LEU A 13 -1.55 5.73 35.94
N LEU A 14 -0.99 4.68 36.53
CA LEU A 14 -0.34 3.59 35.80
C LEU A 14 -1.32 2.86 34.88
N LEU A 15 -2.54 2.55 35.36
CA LEU A 15 -3.58 1.91 34.56
C LEU A 15 -4.01 2.79 33.38
N VAL A 16 -4.11 4.11 33.57
CA VAL A 16 -4.42 5.06 32.50
C VAL A 16 -3.29 5.08 31.45
N VAL A 17 -2.03 5.12 31.88
CA VAL A 17 -0.87 5.08 30.95
C VAL A 17 -0.84 3.76 30.17
N CYS A 18 -1.05 2.62 30.83
CA CYS A 18 -1.11 1.31 30.17
C CYS A 18 -2.28 1.23 29.17
N ALA A 19 -3.48 1.70 29.55
CA ALA A 19 -4.65 1.69 28.66
C ALA A 19 -4.45 2.60 27.44
N LEU A 20 -3.81 3.75 27.60
CA LEU A 20 -3.45 4.64 26.50
C LEU A 20 -2.37 4.00 25.60
N GLY A 21 -1.38 3.34 26.19
CA GLY A 21 -0.34 2.60 25.46
C GLY A 21 -0.91 1.48 24.59
N ILE A 22 -1.86 0.69 25.12
CA ILE A 22 -2.54 -0.37 24.37
C ILE A 22 -3.33 0.21 23.19
N LYS A 23 -4.04 1.33 23.39
CA LYS A 23 -4.75 2.00 22.29
C LYS A 23 -3.83 2.55 21.21
N ALA A 24 -2.64 3.02 21.57
CA ALA A 24 -1.64 3.50 20.62
C ALA A 24 -0.97 2.37 19.82
N LEU A 25 -0.91 1.16 20.39
CA LEU A 25 -0.33 -0.02 19.74
C LEU A 25 -1.33 -0.78 18.86
N SER A 26 -2.64 -0.59 19.10
CA SER A 26 -3.72 -1.19 18.31
C SER A 26 -3.61 -0.83 16.84
N VAL A 27 -3.72 -1.85 15.99
CA VAL A 27 -3.82 -1.72 14.52
C VAL A 27 -5.26 -1.98 14.14
N GLU A 28 -5.86 -1.04 13.42
CA GLU A 28 -7.22 -1.17 12.89
C GLU A 28 -7.17 -1.69 11.45
N SER A 29 -7.82 -2.81 11.18
CA SER A 29 -7.95 -3.33 9.82
C SER A 29 -9.01 -2.53 9.06
N LEU A 30 -8.66 -2.04 7.87
CA LEU A 30 -9.56 -1.30 7.00
C LEU A 30 -10.34 -2.28 6.13
N LYS A 31 -11.64 -2.03 5.98
CA LYS A 31 -12.46 -2.73 4.99
C LYS A 31 -12.16 -2.14 3.62
N ASN A 32 -11.98 -2.99 2.60
CA ASN A 32 -11.80 -2.53 1.23
C ASN A 32 -13.01 -2.85 0.33
N GLU A 33 -13.18 -2.04 -0.70
CA GLU A 33 -14.15 -2.23 -1.78
C GLU A 33 -13.45 -1.91 -3.11
N GLU A 34 -13.63 -2.77 -4.11
CA GLU A 34 -13.06 -2.58 -5.44
C GLU A 34 -14.07 -1.90 -6.36
N ILE A 35 -13.59 -0.93 -7.13
CA ILE A 35 -14.36 -0.20 -8.14
C ILE A 35 -13.53 -0.18 -9.42
N GLY A 36 -14.06 -0.76 -10.50
CA GLY A 36 -13.41 -0.80 -11.80
C GLY A 36 -13.93 0.27 -12.76
N GLU A 37 -13.02 0.96 -13.42
CA GLU A 37 -13.24 1.85 -14.56
C GLU A 37 -12.48 1.30 -15.79
N PRO A 38 -12.76 1.74 -17.03
CA PRO A 38 -12.19 1.14 -18.24
C PRO A 38 -10.65 1.06 -18.30
N ASP A 39 -9.95 2.02 -17.69
CA ASP A 39 -8.48 2.12 -17.70
C ASP A 39 -7.86 2.19 -16.29
N GLU A 40 -8.70 2.16 -15.25
CA GLU A 40 -8.29 2.34 -13.86
C GLU A 40 -9.07 1.40 -12.95
N VAL A 41 -8.42 0.85 -11.94
CA VAL A 41 -9.09 0.09 -10.88
C VAL A 41 -8.72 0.66 -9.54
N HIS A 42 -9.72 0.87 -8.68
CA HIS A 42 -9.57 1.47 -7.37
C HIS A 42 -9.96 0.49 -6.28
N SER A 43 -9.21 0.47 -5.19
CA SER A 43 -9.60 -0.16 -3.94
C SER A 43 -9.73 0.91 -2.85
N ASN A 44 -10.97 1.22 -2.47
CA ASN A 44 -11.28 2.19 -1.43
C ASN A 44 -11.22 1.52 -0.07
N PHE A 45 -10.55 2.14 0.89
CA PHE A 45 -10.42 1.67 2.26
C PHE A 45 -11.26 2.53 3.20
N TYR A 46 -12.05 1.87 4.05
CA TYR A 46 -12.96 2.49 5.01
C TYR A 46 -12.57 2.13 6.45
N ASP A 47 -12.68 3.11 7.35
CA ASP A 47 -12.50 2.89 8.78
C ASP A 47 -13.72 2.20 9.42
N SER A 48 -13.64 1.91 10.73
CA SER A 48 -14.73 1.29 11.50
C SER A 48 -16.03 2.11 11.55
N LYS A 49 -16.01 3.39 11.16
CA LYS A 49 -17.20 4.25 11.09
C LYS A 49 -17.79 4.30 9.68
N GLY A 50 -17.16 3.62 8.71
CA GLY A 50 -17.55 3.67 7.31
C GLY A 50 -17.06 4.91 6.57
N GLU A 51 -16.14 5.71 7.16
CA GLU A 51 -15.52 6.82 6.44
C GLU A 51 -14.42 6.31 5.52
N ARG A 52 -14.39 6.75 4.26
CA ARG A 52 -13.27 6.45 3.35
C ARG A 52 -12.02 7.20 3.82
N VAL A 53 -10.95 6.46 4.07
CA VAL A 53 -9.69 7.00 4.62
C VAL A 53 -8.49 6.84 3.69
N ALA A 54 -8.55 5.92 2.73
CA ALA A 54 -7.52 5.76 1.72
C ALA A 54 -8.07 5.15 0.43
N THR A 55 -7.34 5.31 -0.66
CA THR A 55 -7.63 4.69 -1.96
C THR A 55 -6.33 4.22 -2.60
N LEU A 56 -6.26 2.94 -2.93
CA LEU A 56 -5.26 2.39 -3.86
C LEU A 56 -5.83 2.47 -5.27
N SER A 57 -5.11 3.05 -6.22
CA SER A 57 -5.51 3.12 -7.63
C SER A 57 -4.44 2.50 -8.50
N ILE A 58 -4.85 1.67 -9.45
CA ILE A 58 -3.99 1.08 -10.48
C ILE A 58 -4.49 1.60 -11.82
N MET A 59 -3.65 2.38 -12.50
CA MET A 59 -4.04 3.08 -13.72
C MET A 59 -3.15 2.64 -14.87
N LYS A 60 -3.75 2.31 -16.01
CA LYS A 60 -2.98 2.04 -17.23
C LYS A 60 -2.20 3.29 -17.64
N ARG A 61 -0.92 3.10 -17.96
CA ARG A 61 -0.09 4.13 -18.58
C ARG A 61 0.13 3.76 -20.04
N HIS A 62 0.24 4.77 -20.90
CA HIS A 62 0.52 4.59 -22.31
C HIS A 62 1.98 5.01 -22.56
N TYR A 63 2.87 4.02 -22.73
CA TYR A 63 4.20 4.26 -23.29
C TYR A 63 4.19 3.95 -24.79
N LEU A 64 5.07 4.62 -25.53
CA LEU A 64 5.13 4.59 -27.00
C LEU A 64 5.79 3.32 -27.58
N GLN A 65 6.15 2.33 -26.76
CA GLN A 65 6.83 1.11 -27.22
C GLN A 65 5.84 -0.06 -27.32
N GLU A 66 5.88 -0.77 -28.45
CA GLU A 66 4.88 -1.77 -28.83
C GLU A 66 4.93 -3.08 -28.02
N ASP A 67 5.88 -3.29 -27.10
CA ASP A 67 6.03 -4.57 -26.38
C ASP A 67 6.07 -4.43 -24.85
N VAL A 68 5.69 -3.27 -24.33
CA VAL A 68 5.74 -3.00 -22.88
C VAL A 68 4.38 -2.65 -22.33
N ILE A 69 4.08 -3.22 -21.18
CA ILE A 69 2.89 -2.89 -20.41
C ILE A 69 3.30 -2.00 -19.27
N SER A 70 2.65 -0.86 -19.13
CA SER A 70 2.97 0.10 -18.08
C SER A 70 1.74 0.47 -17.29
N PHE A 71 1.90 0.57 -15.97
CA PHE A 71 0.83 0.99 -15.09
C PHE A 71 1.39 1.80 -13.92
N ARG A 72 0.51 2.58 -13.31
CA ARG A 72 0.80 3.40 -12.15
C ARG A 72 0.02 2.88 -10.96
N VAL A 73 0.73 2.68 -9.85
CA VAL A 73 0.13 2.49 -8.54
C VAL A 73 0.12 3.83 -7.82
N ASN A 74 -1.05 4.29 -7.39
CA ASN A 74 -1.20 5.49 -6.57
C ASN A 74 -1.91 5.15 -5.27
N VAL A 75 -1.35 5.59 -4.15
CA VAL A 75 -1.94 5.46 -2.82
C VAL A 75 -2.26 6.85 -2.32
N TRP A 76 -3.54 7.19 -2.31
CA TRP A 76 -4.06 8.40 -1.68
C TRP A 76 -4.58 8.07 -0.27
N HIS A 77 -4.47 9.03 0.65
CA HIS A 77 -5.07 8.93 1.98
C HIS A 77 -5.64 10.28 2.44
N LYS A 78 -6.52 10.22 3.44
CA LYS A 78 -7.12 11.41 4.08
C LYS A 78 -6.05 12.31 4.71
N ASP A 79 -6.34 13.61 4.78
CA ASP A 79 -5.46 14.59 5.41
C ASP A 79 -5.13 14.25 6.87
N GLY A 80 -3.87 14.50 7.26
CA GLY A 80 -3.35 14.17 8.59
C GLY A 80 -2.99 12.69 8.79
N TRP A 81 -3.09 11.87 7.75
CA TRP A 81 -2.53 10.52 7.70
C TRP A 81 -1.21 10.54 6.92
N LYS A 82 -0.48 9.44 7.00
CA LYS A 82 0.64 9.13 6.12
C LYS A 82 0.69 7.64 5.83
N THR A 83 1.03 7.27 4.61
CA THR A 83 1.42 5.90 4.26
C THR A 83 2.77 5.63 4.91
N LYS A 84 2.82 4.72 5.88
CA LYS A 84 4.05 4.39 6.59
C LYS A 84 4.83 3.33 5.84
N SER A 85 4.18 2.22 5.48
CA SER A 85 4.79 1.15 4.72
C SER A 85 3.90 0.71 3.57
N LEU A 86 4.53 0.19 2.54
CA LEU A 86 3.87 -0.33 1.34
C LEU A 86 4.59 -1.59 0.89
N LYS A 87 3.83 -2.67 0.75
CA LYS A 87 4.28 -3.90 0.12
C LYS A 87 3.37 -4.22 -1.06
N LEU A 88 3.97 -4.41 -2.23
CA LEU A 88 3.28 -4.77 -3.45
C LEU A 88 3.81 -6.12 -3.94
N VAL A 89 2.91 -7.03 -4.28
CA VAL A 89 3.21 -8.28 -4.98
C VAL A 89 2.52 -8.23 -6.34
N ILE A 90 3.30 -8.12 -7.41
CA ILE A 90 2.85 -7.96 -8.78
C ILE A 90 3.02 -9.30 -9.48
N THR A 91 1.92 -9.86 -10.00
CA THR A 91 1.91 -11.19 -10.62
C THR A 91 1.25 -11.13 -11.99
N PRO A 92 2.03 -11.04 -13.06
CA PRO A 92 1.53 -11.27 -14.42
C PRO A 92 1.09 -12.73 -14.58
N ASN A 93 0.04 -12.94 -15.37
CA ASN A 93 -0.44 -14.30 -15.72
C ASN A 93 0.44 -15.03 -16.76
N VAL A 94 1.39 -14.31 -17.36
CA VAL A 94 2.38 -14.83 -18.32
C VAL A 94 3.79 -14.70 -17.75
N SER A 95 4.75 -15.40 -18.36
CA SER A 95 6.16 -15.19 -18.05
C SER A 95 6.59 -13.78 -18.47
N ALA A 96 7.02 -12.97 -17.52
CA ALA A 96 7.35 -11.57 -17.74
C ALA A 96 8.39 -11.07 -16.75
N GLU A 97 9.12 -10.02 -17.14
CA GLU A 97 9.98 -9.25 -16.25
C GLU A 97 9.22 -8.02 -15.75
N VAL A 98 9.37 -7.72 -14.46
CA VAL A 98 8.73 -6.57 -13.82
C VAL A 98 9.82 -5.58 -13.41
N TYR A 99 9.65 -4.34 -13.84
CA TYR A 99 10.55 -3.23 -13.59
C TYR A 99 9.81 -2.13 -12.83
N LEU A 100 10.51 -1.50 -11.89
CA LEU A 100 10.07 -0.28 -11.22
C LEU A 100 10.79 0.90 -11.86
N LYS A 101 10.05 1.86 -12.40
CA LYS A 101 10.63 3.15 -12.75
C LYS A 101 10.97 3.86 -11.45
N ILE A 102 12.25 4.16 -11.24
CA ILE A 102 12.71 4.90 -10.06
C ILE A 102 11.94 6.23 -10.04
N PRO A 103 11.19 6.52 -8.96
CA PRO A 103 10.41 7.75 -8.91
C PRO A 103 11.33 8.97 -8.95
N GLU A 104 10.94 9.97 -9.73
CA GLU A 104 11.66 11.25 -9.81
C GLU A 104 11.40 12.08 -8.54
N GLY A 105 12.36 12.90 -8.11
CA GLY A 105 12.22 13.81 -6.97
C GLY A 105 13.14 13.51 -5.78
N TYR A 106 12.67 13.84 -4.57
CA TYR A 106 13.44 13.79 -3.31
C TYR A 106 14.07 12.42 -3.05
N ASN A 107 15.21 12.36 -2.35
CA ASN A 107 15.96 11.12 -2.09
C ASN A 107 15.06 10.03 -1.50
N TRP A 108 14.71 9.04 -2.33
CA TRP A 108 14.04 7.84 -1.89
C TRP A 108 15.02 6.96 -1.12
N ASN A 109 14.54 6.34 -0.05
CA ASN A 109 15.25 5.20 0.53
C ASN A 109 15.45 4.13 -0.57
N PRO A 110 16.56 3.36 -0.56
CA PRO A 110 16.80 2.33 -1.55
C PRO A 110 15.60 1.39 -1.71
N LEU A 111 14.98 1.43 -2.88
CA LEU A 111 13.83 0.59 -3.22
C LEU A 111 14.33 -0.77 -3.71
N LYS A 112 13.86 -1.85 -3.09
CA LYS A 112 14.22 -3.21 -3.48
C LYS A 112 13.02 -3.88 -4.14
N LEU A 113 13.11 -4.02 -5.46
CA LEU A 113 12.24 -4.90 -6.22
C LEU A 113 12.95 -6.25 -6.37
N GLN A 114 12.33 -7.33 -5.93
CA GLN A 114 12.91 -8.67 -5.97
C GLN A 114 11.91 -9.69 -6.49
N ARG A 115 12.42 -10.75 -7.10
CA ARG A 115 11.58 -11.90 -7.48
C ARG A 115 11.04 -12.59 -6.22
N ASN A 116 9.77 -12.97 -6.23
CA ASN A 116 9.20 -13.75 -5.15
C ASN A 116 9.77 -15.18 -5.19
N ARG A 117 10.20 -15.69 -4.03
CA ARG A 117 10.77 -17.05 -3.91
C ARG A 117 9.70 -18.13 -4.04
N ASP A 118 8.48 -17.84 -3.59
CA ASP A 118 7.37 -18.80 -3.57
C ASP A 118 6.60 -18.82 -4.90
N ASN A 119 6.66 -17.73 -5.66
CA ASN A 119 6.09 -17.62 -7.00
C ASN A 119 7.07 -16.91 -7.94
N LEU A 120 7.73 -17.67 -8.79
CA LEU A 120 8.74 -17.13 -9.70
C LEU A 120 8.16 -16.16 -10.75
N ASN A 121 6.86 -16.10 -10.97
CA ASN A 121 6.27 -15.10 -11.87
C ASN A 121 5.93 -13.80 -11.14
N SER A 122 6.05 -13.74 -9.81
CA SER A 122 5.76 -12.54 -9.05
C SER A 122 7.01 -11.71 -8.73
N ALA A 123 6.85 -10.40 -8.73
CA ALA A 123 7.81 -9.45 -8.17
C ALA A 123 7.25 -8.83 -6.89
N VAL A 124 8.13 -8.63 -5.90
CA VAL A 124 7.80 -8.04 -4.60
C VAL A 124 8.58 -6.73 -4.45
N LEU A 125 7.85 -5.65 -4.21
CA LEU A 125 8.39 -4.40 -3.72
C LEU A 125 8.00 -4.24 -2.26
N GLU A 126 8.97 -4.03 -1.38
CA GLU A 126 8.73 -3.76 0.03
C GLU A 126 9.40 -2.46 0.45
N ILE A 127 8.59 -1.51 0.91
CA ILE A 127 9.02 -0.21 1.43
C ILE A 127 8.60 -0.16 2.90
N PRO A 128 9.50 -0.48 3.84
CA PRO A 128 9.16 -0.59 5.26
C PRO A 128 8.91 0.77 5.92
N ASP A 129 9.50 1.84 5.37
CA ASP A 129 9.27 3.22 5.80
C ASP A 129 9.37 4.17 4.59
N LEU A 130 8.23 4.77 4.23
CA LEU A 130 8.14 5.80 3.19
C LEU A 130 8.58 7.18 3.67
N GLY A 131 8.68 7.40 4.99
CA GLY A 131 9.08 8.69 5.55
C GLY A 131 8.26 9.86 5.00
N VAL A 132 8.94 10.84 4.43
CA VAL A 132 8.30 12.02 3.80
C VAL A 132 7.51 11.67 2.53
N GLN A 133 7.87 10.60 1.83
CA GLN A 133 7.18 10.15 0.60
C GLN A 133 5.82 9.49 0.88
N GLY A 134 5.53 9.26 2.15
CA GLY A 134 4.25 8.78 2.63
C GLY A 134 3.23 9.89 2.87
N VAL A 135 3.60 11.17 2.71
CA VAL A 135 2.70 12.31 2.94
C VAL A 135 1.95 12.67 1.65
N GLY A 136 0.64 12.84 1.76
CA GLY A 136 -0.23 13.21 0.64
C GLY A 136 -0.62 11.99 -0.18
N SER A 137 0.14 11.72 -1.23
CA SER A 137 -0.05 10.51 -2.04
C SER A 137 1.26 9.90 -2.47
N THR A 138 1.36 8.58 -2.42
CA THR A 138 2.54 7.84 -2.89
C THR A 138 2.25 7.27 -4.26
N THR A 139 3.10 7.60 -5.25
CA THR A 139 2.94 7.15 -6.63
C THR A 139 4.17 6.35 -7.08
N LEU A 140 3.95 5.18 -7.66
CA LEU A 140 4.97 4.30 -8.21
C LEU A 140 4.57 3.85 -9.61
N ASP A 141 5.49 3.95 -10.57
CA ASP A 141 5.26 3.53 -11.96
C ASP A 141 6.00 2.22 -12.25
N PHE A 142 5.29 1.25 -12.81
CA PHE A 142 5.82 -0.07 -13.15
C PHE A 142 5.75 -0.34 -14.65
N ILE A 143 6.70 -1.15 -15.11
CA ILE A 143 6.77 -1.66 -16.47
C ILE A 143 6.85 -3.18 -16.41
N VAL A 144 6.05 -3.87 -17.22
CA VAL A 144 6.03 -5.31 -17.36
C VAL A 144 6.34 -5.66 -18.80
N VAL A 145 7.34 -6.51 -18.99
CA VAL A 145 7.82 -6.96 -20.30
C VAL A 145 7.57 -8.46 -20.41
N PRO A 146 6.55 -8.89 -21.17
CA PRO A 146 6.33 -10.30 -21.45
C PRO A 146 7.54 -10.92 -22.17
N LEU A 147 7.96 -12.11 -21.76
CA LEU A 147 9.05 -12.84 -22.42
C LEU A 147 8.59 -13.52 -23.71
N GLU A 148 7.30 -13.74 -23.86
CA GLU A 148 6.66 -14.27 -25.06
C GLU A 148 5.67 -13.25 -25.62
N ARG A 149 5.51 -13.21 -26.96
CA ARG A 149 4.55 -12.31 -27.59
C ARG A 149 3.12 -12.68 -27.17
N THR A 150 2.45 -11.72 -26.55
CA THR A 150 1.04 -11.81 -26.18
C THR A 150 0.34 -10.49 -26.45
N ASN A 151 -0.93 -10.56 -26.84
CA ASN A 151 -1.77 -9.39 -27.10
C ASN A 151 -2.41 -8.84 -25.82
N THR A 152 -2.52 -9.68 -24.78
CA THR A 152 -3.18 -9.37 -23.52
C THR A 152 -2.41 -9.96 -22.35
N VAL A 153 -2.24 -9.19 -21.30
CA VAL A 153 -1.69 -9.66 -20.02
C VAL A 153 -2.63 -9.24 -18.91
N LEU A 154 -2.96 -10.20 -18.04
CA LEU A 154 -3.64 -9.96 -16.79
C LEU A 154 -2.57 -9.81 -15.70
N ILE A 155 -2.64 -8.74 -14.92
CA ILE A 155 -1.73 -8.52 -13.79
C ILE A 155 -2.54 -8.48 -12.51
N THR A 156 -2.25 -9.41 -11.60
CA THR A 156 -2.78 -9.39 -10.24
C THR A 156 -1.82 -8.62 -9.35
N ILE A 157 -2.32 -7.62 -8.63
CA ILE A 157 -1.55 -6.81 -7.69
C ILE A 157 -2.13 -7.04 -6.29
N LYS A 158 -1.32 -7.62 -5.40
CA LYS A 158 -1.63 -7.67 -3.97
C LYS A 158 -0.91 -6.54 -3.26
N ALA A 159 -1.65 -5.72 -2.54
CA ALA A 159 -1.11 -4.61 -1.77
C ALA A 159 -1.35 -4.84 -0.27
N GLU A 160 -0.30 -4.65 0.54
CA GLU A 160 -0.40 -4.49 1.98
C GLU A 160 0.08 -3.07 2.34
N LEU A 161 -0.76 -2.32 3.05
CA LEU A 161 -0.56 -0.92 3.39
C LEU A 161 -0.62 -0.74 4.89
N GLU A 162 0.38 -0.08 5.50
CA GLU A 162 0.28 0.44 6.85
C GLU A 162 0.16 1.96 6.79
N PHE A 163 -0.90 2.51 7.35
CA PHE A 163 -1.03 3.95 7.55
C PHE A 163 -0.79 4.30 9.01
N SER A 164 -0.30 5.50 9.23
CA SER A 164 -0.29 6.11 10.57
C SER A 164 -1.06 7.42 10.54
N GLY A 165 -1.96 7.59 11.51
CA GLY A 165 -2.77 8.80 11.67
C GLY A 165 -2.95 9.10 13.15
N ARG A 166 -2.77 10.36 13.55
CA ARG A 166 -2.80 10.85 14.95
C ARG A 166 -2.03 9.94 15.94
N PHE A 167 -2.70 8.92 16.48
CA PHE A 167 -2.19 7.99 17.51
C PHE A 167 -2.48 6.52 17.21
N LYS A 168 -2.85 6.16 15.98
CA LYS A 168 -3.23 4.80 15.59
C LYS A 168 -2.55 4.37 14.31
N ARG A 169 -2.48 3.05 14.13
CA ARG A 169 -2.04 2.39 12.90
C ARG A 169 -3.22 1.72 12.23
N TYR A 170 -3.18 1.68 10.90
CA TYR A 170 -4.23 1.08 10.09
C TYR A 170 -3.61 0.14 9.07
N LYS A 171 -4.22 -1.04 8.86
CA LYS A 171 -3.77 -1.99 7.83
C LYS A 171 -4.83 -2.12 6.75
N GLY A 172 -4.45 -1.93 5.50
CA GLY A 172 -5.26 -2.23 4.32
C GLY A 172 -4.64 -3.37 3.54
N GLU A 173 -5.48 -4.30 3.08
CA GLU A 173 -5.08 -5.34 2.13
C GLU A 173 -6.02 -5.27 0.92
N SER A 174 -5.47 -5.44 -0.28
CA SER A 174 -6.26 -5.45 -1.51
C SER A 174 -5.61 -6.35 -2.55
N VAL A 175 -6.45 -7.01 -3.35
CA VAL A 175 -6.06 -7.78 -4.53
C VAL A 175 -6.84 -7.20 -5.68
N VAL A 176 -6.15 -6.75 -6.72
CA VAL A 176 -6.76 -6.12 -7.88
C VAL A 176 -6.21 -6.76 -9.14
N ASP A 177 -7.09 -7.05 -10.08
CA ASP A 177 -6.74 -7.57 -11.40
C ASP A 177 -6.89 -6.46 -12.45
N ILE A 178 -5.90 -6.31 -13.33
CA ILE A 178 -5.98 -5.39 -14.47
C ILE A 178 -5.63 -6.11 -15.77
N GLU A 179 -6.54 -6.05 -16.74
CA GLU A 179 -6.30 -6.56 -18.09
C GLU A 179 -5.66 -5.46 -18.94
N LEU A 180 -4.45 -5.71 -19.44
CA LEU A 180 -3.69 -4.76 -20.23
C LEU A 180 -3.45 -5.33 -21.63
N LYS A 181 -4.11 -4.69 -22.61
CA LYS A 181 -3.95 -5.00 -24.03
C LYS A 181 -2.81 -4.21 -24.65
N LYS A 182 -2.00 -4.91 -25.46
CA LYS A 182 -1.06 -4.33 -26.42
C LYS A 182 -1.85 -3.63 -27.53
N LYS A 183 -1.37 -2.46 -27.97
CA LYS A 183 -1.89 -1.79 -29.18
C LYS A 183 -1.11 -2.23 -30.39
#